data_AF-H1W5C9-F1
#
_entry.id   AF-H1W5C9-F1
#
_cell.length_a   1.000
_cell.length_b   1.000
_cell.length_c   1.000
_cell.angle_alpha   90.00
_cell.angle_beta   90.00
_cell.angle_gamma   90.00
#
_symmetry.space_group_name_H-M   'P 1'
#
loop_
_entity.id
_entity.type
_entity.pdbx_description
1 polymer ?
#
loop_
_entity_poly.entity_id
_entity_poly.type
_entity_poly.pdbx_seq_one_letter_code
_entity_poly.pdbx_strand_id
1 'polypeptide(L)'
;MWNVYVNGLGPIYGATHFQEVVFVFNNVRALGYATNPFEGKPKSYFELADLMSKMWVAFIHDTDPNQCNSPRLTWPRYTPRRPQNLVFDANYTRLGYVARDDYRAAEIAYMQEHVF
;
A
#
# COMPACT_ATOMS: atom_id res chain seq x y z
N MET A 1 7.98 -7.84 4.88
CA MET A 1 7.16 -9.04 4.61
C MET A 1 5.80 -8.54 4.14
N TRP A 2 5.21 -9.10 3.08
CA TRP A 2 3.93 -8.64 2.52
C TRP A 2 2.75 -9.03 3.42
N ASN A 3 2.50 -8.25 4.46
CA ASN A 3 1.64 -8.61 5.59
C ASN A 3 0.21 -8.03 5.53
N VAL A 4 -0.07 -7.18 4.55
CA VAL A 4 -1.42 -6.65 4.28
C VAL A 4 -2.13 -7.59 3.30
N TYR A 5 -2.67 -8.69 3.82
CA TYR A 5 -3.47 -9.65 3.06
C TYR A 5 -4.90 -9.65 3.58
N VAL A 6 -5.88 -9.75 2.69
CA VAL A 6 -7.30 -9.63 3.02
C VAL A 6 -7.90 -10.95 3.53
N ASN A 7 -9.14 -10.90 4.02
CA ASN A 7 -9.95 -12.09 4.25
C ASN A 7 -10.45 -12.67 2.92
N GLY A 8 -10.77 -13.97 2.90
CA GLY A 8 -11.28 -14.66 1.70
C GLY A 8 -10.19 -15.23 0.78
N LEU A 9 -8.91 -15.02 1.08
CA LEU A 9 -7.77 -15.61 0.36
C LEU A 9 -6.84 -16.33 1.34
N GLY A 10 -6.21 -17.41 0.86
CA GLY A 10 -5.19 -18.12 1.63
C GLY A 10 -3.98 -17.23 1.98
N PRO A 11 -3.42 -17.29 3.20
CA PRO A 11 -2.28 -16.45 3.59
C PRO A 11 -1.05 -16.58 2.68
N ILE A 12 -0.91 -17.72 2.00
CA ILE A 12 0.19 -17.97 1.04
C ILE A 12 0.22 -16.96 -0.12
N TYR A 13 -0.92 -16.34 -0.45
CA TYR A 13 -0.99 -15.33 -1.51
C TYR A 13 -0.50 -13.94 -1.07
N GLY A 14 -0.44 -13.67 0.24
CA GLY A 14 0.01 -12.39 0.77
C GLY A 14 -0.77 -11.19 0.20
N ALA A 15 -0.07 -10.06 0.00
CA ALA A 15 -0.60 -8.88 -0.67
C ALA A 15 -0.64 -9.08 -2.20
N THR A 16 -1.53 -9.96 -2.66
CA THR A 16 -1.65 -10.29 -4.08
C THR A 16 -2.36 -9.19 -4.87
N HIS A 17 -2.36 -9.33 -6.19
CA HIS A 17 -2.96 -8.39 -7.13
C HIS A 17 -4.41 -8.02 -6.77
N PHE A 18 -4.77 -6.75 -7.00
CA PHE A 18 -6.10 -6.14 -6.81
C PHE A 18 -6.51 -5.89 -5.34
N GLN A 19 -5.88 -6.54 -4.37
CA GLN A 19 -6.36 -6.51 -2.98
C GLN A 19 -6.20 -5.13 -2.32
N GLU A 20 -5.39 -4.22 -2.89
CA GLU A 20 -5.24 -2.85 -2.43
C GLU A 20 -6.49 -1.99 -2.68
N VAL A 21 -7.30 -2.33 -3.69
CA VAL A 21 -8.43 -1.50 -4.15
C VAL A 21 -9.41 -1.20 -3.02
N VAL A 22 -9.71 -2.19 -2.17
CA VAL A 22 -10.64 -2.01 -1.05
C VAL A 22 -10.14 -0.97 -0.02
N PHE A 23 -8.81 -0.84 0.11
CA PHE A 23 -8.17 0.17 0.98
C PHE A 23 -8.12 1.53 0.29
N VAL A 24 -7.77 1.59 -1.01
CA VAL A 24 -7.73 2.83 -1.81
C VAL A 24 -9.07 3.58 -1.73
N PHE A 25 -10.19 2.84 -1.83
CA PHE A 25 -11.54 3.41 -1.80
C PHE A 25 -12.13 3.57 -0.39
N ASN A 26 -11.38 3.23 0.67
CA ASN A 26 -11.91 3.15 2.03
C ASN A 26 -13.23 2.34 2.11
N ASN A 27 -13.36 1.29 1.31
CA ASN A 27 -14.57 0.47 1.24
C ASN A 27 -14.58 -0.57 2.36
N VAL A 28 -14.49 -0.08 3.61
CA VAL A 28 -14.44 -0.91 4.82
C VAL A 28 -15.73 -1.70 5.08
N ARG A 29 -16.82 -1.31 4.40
CA ARG A 29 -18.09 -2.04 4.37
C ARG A 29 -18.14 -3.14 3.32
N ALA A 30 -17.08 -3.28 2.52
CA ALA A 30 -16.93 -4.28 1.46
C ALA A 30 -18.10 -4.32 0.46
N LEU A 31 -18.66 -3.15 0.13
CA LEU A 31 -19.76 -3.06 -0.83
C LEU A 31 -19.27 -3.54 -2.21
N GLY A 32 -20.01 -4.46 -2.82
CA GLY A 32 -19.66 -5.05 -4.12
C GLY A 32 -18.67 -6.23 -4.06
N TYR A 33 -18.23 -6.67 -2.88
CA TYR A 33 -17.41 -7.86 -2.72
C TYR A 33 -18.26 -9.07 -2.32
N ALA A 34 -17.99 -10.23 -2.93
CA ALA A 34 -18.66 -11.49 -2.56
C ALA A 34 -18.23 -11.97 -1.16
N THR A 35 -16.96 -11.76 -0.80
CA THR A 35 -16.40 -12.04 0.53
C THR A 35 -15.84 -10.75 1.09
N ASN A 36 -16.18 -10.41 2.33
CA ASN A 36 -15.72 -9.17 2.96
C ASN A 36 -14.19 -9.22 3.21
N PRO A 37 -13.38 -8.35 2.55
CA PRO A 37 -11.92 -8.34 2.72
C PRO A 37 -11.44 -7.96 4.12
N PHE A 38 -12.26 -7.26 4.91
CA PHE A 38 -11.95 -6.77 6.26
C PHE A 38 -12.46 -7.66 7.38
N GLU A 39 -13.24 -8.70 7.07
CA GLU A 39 -13.77 -9.59 8.11
C GLU A 39 -12.63 -10.27 8.90
N GLY A 40 -12.73 -10.22 10.23
CA GLY A 40 -11.70 -10.76 11.13
C GLY A 40 -10.36 -10.00 11.13
N LYS A 41 -10.25 -8.86 10.43
CA LYS A 41 -9.02 -8.05 10.40
C LYS A 41 -8.94 -7.09 11.59
N PRO A 42 -7.73 -6.80 12.10
CA PRO A 42 -7.55 -5.89 13.22
C PRO A 42 -7.87 -4.44 12.85
N LYS A 43 -8.07 -3.59 13.88
CA LYS A 43 -8.34 -2.15 13.71
C LYS A 43 -7.34 -1.44 12.78
N SER A 44 -6.08 -1.86 12.78
CA SER A 44 -5.03 -1.27 11.94
C SER A 44 -5.31 -1.38 10.44
N TYR A 45 -6.09 -2.37 9.98
CA TYR A 45 -6.50 -2.46 8.57
C TYR A 45 -7.47 -1.33 8.20
N PHE A 46 -8.41 -1.01 9.09
CA PHE A 46 -9.37 0.08 8.89
C PHE A 46 -8.67 1.45 8.94
N GLU A 47 -7.73 1.61 9.87
CA GLU A 47 -6.89 2.82 9.93
C GLU A 47 -5.99 2.95 8.70
N LEU A 48 -5.50 1.82 8.17
CA LEU A 48 -4.73 1.80 6.92
C LEU A 48 -5.59 2.17 5.70
N ALA A 49 -6.84 1.72 5.62
CA ALA A 49 -7.77 2.11 4.56
C ALA A 49 -8.09 3.62 4.60
N ASP A 50 -8.32 4.16 5.79
CA ASP A 50 -8.49 5.61 5.99
C ASP A 50 -7.23 6.40 5.58
N LEU A 51 -6.04 5.95 6.00
CA LEU A 51 -4.78 6.58 5.61
C LEU A 51 -4.57 6.55 4.09
N MET A 52 -4.65 5.36 3.46
CA MET A 52 -4.37 5.18 2.04
C MET A 52 -5.34 6.00 1.18
N SER A 53 -6.64 5.98 1.49
CA SER A 53 -7.64 6.75 0.76
C SER A 53 -7.41 8.25 0.87
N LYS A 54 -7.07 8.77 2.06
CA LYS A 54 -6.75 10.19 2.23
C LYS A 54 -5.48 10.61 1.50
N MET A 55 -4.45 9.76 1.49
CA MET A 55 -3.23 10.03 0.70
C MET A 55 -3.55 10.09 -0.81
N TRP A 56 -4.43 9.22 -1.30
CA TRP A 56 -4.92 9.28 -2.69
C TRP A 56 -5.67 10.57 -2.99
N VAL A 57 -6.63 10.96 -2.13
CA VAL A 57 -7.40 12.21 -2.30
C VAL A 57 -6.47 13.43 -2.26
N ALA A 58 -5.54 13.49 -1.31
CA ALA A 58 -4.56 14.57 -1.19
C ALA A 58 -3.66 14.66 -2.43
N PHE A 59 -3.22 13.53 -2.99
CA PHE A 59 -2.46 13.54 -4.23
C PHE A 59 -3.28 14.09 -5.42
N ILE A 60 -4.55 13.69 -5.53
CA ILE A 60 -5.44 14.17 -6.61
C ILE A 60 -5.69 15.68 -6.49
N HIS A 61 -5.90 16.18 -5.27
CA HIS A 61 -6.23 17.58 -5.02
C HIS A 61 -5.00 18.50 -5.02
N ASP A 62 -3.96 18.13 -4.28
CA ASP A 62 -2.82 18.99 -3.97
C ASP A 62 -1.53 18.60 -4.71
N THR A 63 -1.56 17.52 -5.51
CA THR A 63 -0.37 16.92 -6.14
C THR A 63 0.68 16.42 -5.13
N ASP A 64 0.30 16.29 -3.84
CA ASP A 64 1.14 15.83 -2.75
C ASP A 64 0.34 14.91 -1.81
N PRO A 65 0.66 13.60 -1.72
CA PRO A 65 -0.09 12.67 -0.88
C PRO A 65 0.07 12.94 0.63
N ASN A 66 1.01 13.82 1.02
CA ASN A 66 1.29 14.13 2.42
C ASN A 66 0.37 15.22 3.00
N GLN A 67 -0.45 15.88 2.19
CA GLN A 67 -1.37 16.95 2.63
C GLN A 67 -2.64 16.43 3.35
N CYS A 68 -2.68 15.15 3.70
CA CYS A 68 -3.82 14.50 4.34
C CYS A 68 -3.89 14.67 5.87
N ASN A 69 -3.12 15.60 6.46
CA ASN A 69 -3.00 15.79 7.91
C ASN A 69 -2.66 14.49 8.69
N SER A 70 -1.86 13.62 8.08
CA SER A 70 -1.36 12.40 8.72
C SER A 70 0.12 12.56 9.10
N PRO A 71 0.44 13.10 10.30
CA PRO A 71 1.83 13.36 10.69
C PRO A 71 2.66 12.10 10.94
N ARG A 72 2.06 10.90 10.81
CA ARG A 72 2.66 9.63 11.18
C ARG A 72 3.47 9.00 10.05
N LEU A 73 3.20 9.34 8.78
CA LEU A 73 3.83 8.71 7.64
C LEU A 73 4.03 9.74 6.51
N THR A 74 5.28 9.92 6.08
CA THR A 74 5.63 10.83 4.99
C THR A 74 6.21 10.03 3.83
N TRP A 75 5.64 10.21 2.64
CA TRP A 75 6.16 9.66 1.40
C TRP A 75 7.11 10.67 0.74
N PRO A 76 8.44 10.44 0.75
CA PRO A 76 9.36 11.31 0.05
C PRO A 76 9.18 11.22 -1.46
N ARG A 77 9.49 12.32 -2.16
CA ARG A 77 9.51 12.35 -3.62
C ARG A 77 10.55 11.37 -4.15
N TYR A 78 10.13 10.46 -5.02
CA TYR A 78 11.02 9.53 -5.70
C TYR A 78 11.98 10.28 -6.63
N THR A 79 13.27 9.94 -6.58
CA THR A 79 14.26 10.40 -7.56
C THR A 79 15.25 9.27 -7.87
N PRO A 80 15.90 9.24 -9.05
CA PRO A 80 16.93 8.23 -9.33
C PRO A 80 18.10 8.23 -8.34
N ARG A 81 18.40 9.38 -7.72
CA ARG A 81 19.45 9.51 -6.69
C ARG A 81 18.98 9.06 -5.29
N ARG A 82 17.68 9.04 -5.06
CA ARG A 82 17.02 8.60 -3.82
C ARG A 82 15.78 7.78 -4.17
N PRO A 83 15.96 6.56 -4.68
CA PRO A 83 14.84 5.71 -5.09
C PRO A 83 14.19 5.15 -3.84
N GLN A 84 13.16 5.83 -3.36
CA GLN A 84 12.48 5.51 -2.11
C GLN A 84 10.99 5.25 -2.38
N ASN A 85 10.52 4.09 -1.96
CA ASN A 85 9.11 3.73 -1.98
C ASN A 85 8.49 3.88 -0.58
N LEU A 86 7.18 4.08 -0.54
CA LEU A 86 6.40 3.95 0.68
C LEU A 86 5.84 2.53 0.74
N VAL A 87 6.13 1.83 1.84
CA VAL A 87 5.56 0.51 2.13
C VAL A 87 4.45 0.68 3.15
N PHE A 88 3.23 0.34 2.78
CA PHE A 88 2.12 0.23 3.72
C PHE A 88 2.23 -1.08 4.51
N ASP A 89 2.08 -1.00 5.83
CA ASP A 89 2.24 -2.13 6.73
C ASP A 89 1.30 -1.98 7.93
N ALA A 90 0.29 -2.85 8.03
CA ALA A 90 -0.73 -2.80 9.08
C ALA A 90 -0.23 -3.22 10.49
N ASN A 91 1.01 -3.71 10.61
CA ASN A 91 1.62 -4.08 11.89
C ASN A 91 2.56 -2.99 12.43
N TYR A 92 2.98 -2.03 11.61
CA TYR A 92 3.76 -0.89 12.06
C TYR A 92 2.88 0.14 12.76
N THR A 93 3.41 0.76 13.83
CA THR A 93 2.70 1.82 14.58
C THR A 93 2.29 3.02 13.71
N ARG A 94 3.03 3.25 12.62
CA ARG A 94 2.80 4.33 11.65
C ARG A 94 2.05 3.86 10.40
N LEU A 95 1.58 2.60 10.39
CA LEU A 95 0.88 1.95 9.27
C LEU A 95 1.71 1.84 7.98
N GLY A 96 3.03 2.00 8.10
CA GLY A 96 3.97 1.92 6.99
C GLY A 96 5.35 2.47 7.34
N TYR A 97 6.26 2.40 6.37
CA TYR A 97 7.62 2.90 6.44
C TYR A 97 8.15 3.24 5.04
N VAL A 98 9.21 4.07 4.98
CA VAL A 98 9.94 4.33 3.73
C VAL A 98 11.00 3.25 3.57
N ALA A 99 11.08 2.65 2.39
CA ALA A 99 12.14 1.71 2.03
C ALA A 99 12.90 2.21 0.80
N ARG A 100 14.07 1.62 0.58
CA ARG A 100 14.78 1.77 -0.69
C ARG A 100 14.07 0.90 -1.73
N ASP A 101 13.87 1.46 -2.91
CA ASP A 101 13.28 0.77 -4.05
C ASP A 101 14.34 -0.06 -4.79
N ASP A 102 14.80 -1.13 -4.16
CA ASP A 102 15.79 -2.07 -4.71
C ASP A 102 15.33 -3.53 -4.71
N TYR A 103 14.14 -3.82 -4.18
CA TYR A 103 13.62 -5.20 -4.01
C TYR A 103 13.56 -6.02 -5.31
N ARG A 104 13.29 -5.38 -6.46
CA ARG A 104 13.20 -6.04 -7.78
C ARG A 104 14.30 -5.57 -8.75
N ALA A 105 15.34 -4.93 -8.26
CA ALA A 105 16.33 -4.28 -9.12
C ALA A 105 17.04 -5.30 -10.03
N ALA A 106 17.40 -6.48 -9.50
CA ALA A 106 18.07 -7.51 -10.27
C ALA A 106 17.18 -8.11 -11.37
N GLU A 107 15.92 -8.40 -11.05
CA GLU A 107 14.97 -8.99 -12.00
C GLU A 107 14.56 -8.00 -13.10
N ILE A 108 14.40 -6.72 -12.75
CA ILE A 108 14.14 -5.66 -13.73
C ILE A 108 15.33 -5.51 -14.67
N ALA A 109 16.56 -5.49 -14.15
CA ALA A 109 17.77 -5.40 -14.97
C ALA A 109 17.89 -6.60 -15.94
N TYR A 110 17.65 -7.81 -15.44
CA TYR A 110 17.64 -9.01 -16.29
C TYR A 110 16.65 -8.89 -17.45
N MET A 111 15.41 -8.47 -17.18
CA MET A 111 14.41 -8.28 -18.23
C MET A 111 14.84 -7.24 -19.27
N GLN A 112 15.43 -6.12 -18.83
CA GLN A 112 15.85 -5.02 -19.71
C GLN A 112 17.08 -5.36 -20.57
N GLU A 113 17.97 -6.21 -20.08
CA GLU A 113 19.24 -6.51 -20.75
C GLU A 113 19.21 -7.80 -21.58
N HIS A 114 18.33 -8.74 -21.25
CA HIS A 114 18.37 -10.10 -21.80
C HIS A 114 17.05 -10.59 -22.42
N VAL A 115 15.93 -9.92 -22.17
CA VAL A 115 14.61 -10.35 -22.67
C VAL A 115 14.05 -9.40 -23.72
N PHE A 116 14.13 -8.10 -23.46
CA PHE A 116 13.70 -7.04 -24.38
C PHE A 116 14.90 -6.42 -25.10
#